data_AF-A0A3M7HL22-F1
#
_entry.id   AF-A0A3M7HL22-F1
#
_cell.length_a   1.000
_cell.length_b   1.000
_cell.length_c   1.000
_cell.angle_alpha   90.00
_cell.angle_beta   90.00
_cell.angle_gamma   90.00
#
_symmetry.space_group_name_H-M   'P 1'
#
loop_
_entity.id
_entity.type
_entity.pdbx_description
1 polymer ?
#
loop_
_entity_poly.entity_id
_entity_poly.type
_entity_poly.pdbx_seq_one_letter_code
_entity_poly.pdbx_strand_id
1 'polypeptide(L)'
;MPCYTLVGSELSLFTGKIKTYLQWKGISHDVLLPSDDVFKNTIIPGAGIAMIPVLLVHDERASLANAKVLQDTKEIMNYFESMYPPGPGSHSLPSPMQHAVVPPTPNRAFAAQLFELLADEWLLTQAMYWRWYAPHLARQRKFLAMEFGNSSTGGLAPLETQQAIGEKRMARFAGFTPGLGVSEQTSPALEWQFHELLKLMESHFNQYPFLLGDEISLSDFAFWGSFGPHLGRDPVPSFIIKTEAPGVWEWIERVNSGHRWAGQHVRHGNGAQNSYGTKKMHAKGLDTDELLMSDYAPILKATVNRTTQYIDKKGGDRVALPRALGEDDFTVRGPQGIVKGSRRVQTHAIWEFDRIIIRSFPNEQARMSLLDWLRSACGEDCAKTLGSALEAWLKSERHIEREKATLLAVTKRAHKERL
;
A
#
# COMPACT_ATOMS: atom_id res chain seq x y z
N MET A 1 6.69 23.04 -19.72
CA MET A 1 7.10 21.82 -18.99
C MET A 1 5.86 21.22 -18.36
N PRO A 2 5.78 19.89 -18.12
CA PRO A 2 4.63 19.33 -17.42
C PRO A 2 4.59 19.84 -15.98
N CYS A 3 3.40 20.23 -15.54
CA CYS A 3 3.04 20.53 -14.16
C CYS A 3 2.26 19.34 -13.58
N TYR A 4 2.39 19.16 -12.28
CA TYR A 4 1.82 18.03 -11.56
C TYR A 4 0.96 18.54 -10.41
N THR A 5 -0.31 18.15 -10.37
CA THR A 5 -1.20 18.40 -9.23
C THR A 5 -1.64 17.08 -8.63
N LEU A 6 -1.30 16.82 -7.36
CA LEU A 6 -1.78 15.67 -6.60
C LEU A 6 -3.12 16.04 -5.96
N VAL A 7 -4.19 15.40 -6.42
CA VAL A 7 -5.50 15.48 -5.80
C VAL A 7 -5.61 14.44 -4.71
N GLY A 8 -5.73 14.88 -3.45
CA GLY A 8 -5.76 13.99 -2.30
C GLY A 8 -5.79 14.71 -0.97
N SER A 9 -5.79 13.95 0.11
CA SER A 9 -5.86 14.47 1.48
C SER A 9 -4.98 13.66 2.43
N GLU A 10 -4.45 14.31 3.47
CA GLU A 10 -3.65 13.69 4.54
C GLU A 10 -4.37 12.56 5.28
N LEU A 11 -5.71 12.49 5.16
CA LEU A 11 -6.52 11.42 5.73
C LEU A 11 -6.45 10.11 4.95
N SER A 12 -6.07 10.15 3.67
CA SER A 12 -6.10 8.98 2.80
C SER A 12 -4.79 8.22 2.87
N LEU A 13 -4.86 6.94 3.23
CA LEU A 13 -3.68 6.06 3.27
C LEU A 13 -2.89 6.09 1.94
N PHE A 14 -3.62 6.03 0.82
CA PHE A 14 -3.04 5.95 -0.51
C PHE A 14 -2.52 7.31 -0.97
N THR A 15 -3.15 8.41 -0.57
CA THR A 15 -2.59 9.74 -0.82
C THR A 15 -1.27 9.90 -0.07
N GLY A 16 -1.21 9.48 1.19
CA GLY A 16 0.02 9.52 1.97
C GLY A 16 1.15 8.72 1.34
N LYS A 17 0.87 7.48 0.92
CA LYS A 17 1.80 6.60 0.19
C LYS A 17 2.43 7.29 -1.02
N ILE A 18 1.60 7.87 -1.90
CA ILE A 18 2.15 8.51 -3.11
C ILE A 18 2.81 9.86 -2.82
N LYS A 19 2.26 10.65 -1.91
CA LYS A 19 2.82 11.96 -1.54
C LYS A 19 4.23 11.83 -0.98
N THR A 20 4.45 10.88 -0.07
CA THR A 20 5.78 10.63 0.51
C THR A 20 6.79 10.16 -0.54
N TYR A 21 6.38 9.31 -1.48
CA TYR A 21 7.22 8.97 -2.65
C TYR A 21 7.59 10.20 -3.47
N LEU A 22 6.63 11.06 -3.83
CA LEU A 22 6.88 12.26 -4.65
C LEU A 22 7.82 13.24 -3.94
N GLN A 23 7.59 13.47 -2.65
CA GLN A 23 8.42 14.34 -1.82
C GLN A 23 9.83 13.79 -1.66
N TRP A 24 9.96 12.48 -1.42
CA TRP A 24 11.26 11.84 -1.33
C TRP A 24 12.01 11.90 -2.67
N LYS A 25 11.35 11.59 -3.81
CA LYS A 25 11.94 11.73 -5.15
C LYS A 25 12.27 13.17 -5.54
N GLY A 26 11.80 14.17 -4.81
CA GLY A 26 11.98 15.59 -5.17
C GLY A 26 11.15 16.03 -6.37
N ILE A 27 10.03 15.35 -6.65
CA ILE A 27 9.12 15.71 -7.74
C ILE A 27 8.27 16.90 -7.29
N SER A 28 8.46 18.06 -7.92
CA SER A 28 7.66 19.25 -7.67
C SER A 28 6.21 19.02 -8.09
N HIS A 29 5.27 19.27 -7.18
CA HIS A 29 3.84 19.14 -7.44
C HIS A 29 3.03 20.04 -6.50
N ASP A 30 1.88 20.48 -6.98
CA ASP A 30 0.86 21.14 -6.17
C ASP A 30 -0.04 20.09 -5.50
N VAL A 31 -0.68 20.46 -4.41
CA VAL A 31 -1.68 19.62 -3.73
C VAL A 31 -3.03 20.29 -3.83
N LEU A 32 -4.01 19.55 -4.36
CA LEU A 32 -5.41 19.97 -4.42
C LEU A 32 -6.23 19.08 -3.50
N LEU A 33 -6.91 19.68 -2.51
CA LEU A 33 -7.84 18.94 -1.68
C LEU A 33 -9.01 18.42 -2.53
N PRO A 34 -9.51 17.20 -2.26
CA PRO A 34 -10.68 16.71 -2.94
C PRO A 34 -11.89 17.58 -2.57
N SER A 35 -12.83 17.72 -3.51
CA SER A 35 -14.14 18.32 -3.25
C SER A 35 -15.17 17.63 -4.13
N ASP A 36 -16.46 17.79 -3.83
CA ASP A 36 -17.52 17.24 -4.68
C ASP A 36 -17.41 17.76 -6.12
N ASP A 37 -16.94 19.00 -6.33
CA ASP A 37 -16.68 19.57 -7.65
C ASP A 37 -15.51 18.87 -8.37
N VAL A 38 -14.37 18.71 -7.69
CA VAL A 38 -13.20 18.02 -8.23
C VAL A 38 -13.54 16.55 -8.57
N PHE A 39 -14.32 15.88 -7.73
CA PHE A 39 -14.80 14.53 -8.01
C PHE A 39 -15.66 14.48 -9.27
N LYS A 40 -16.66 15.37 -9.36
CA LYS A 40 -17.63 15.39 -10.44
C LYS A 40 -17.01 15.76 -11.79
N ASN A 41 -16.15 16.78 -11.81
CA ASN A 41 -15.68 17.41 -13.04
C ASN A 41 -14.31 16.91 -13.50
N THR A 42 -13.50 16.32 -12.60
CA THR A 42 -12.13 15.89 -12.93
C THR A 42 -11.93 14.39 -12.70
N ILE A 43 -12.13 13.90 -11.46
CA ILE A 43 -11.77 12.52 -11.10
C ILE A 43 -12.67 11.49 -11.81
N ILE A 44 -14.00 11.63 -11.72
CA ILE A 44 -14.92 10.64 -12.30
C ILE A 44 -14.80 10.59 -13.83
N PRO A 45 -14.80 11.73 -14.57
CA PRO A 45 -14.62 11.69 -16.03
C PRO A 45 -13.28 11.08 -16.47
N GLY A 46 -12.19 11.45 -15.79
CA GLY A 46 -10.84 11.00 -16.13
C GLY A 46 -10.57 9.55 -15.73
N ALA A 47 -10.77 9.23 -14.46
CA ALA A 47 -10.41 7.94 -13.87
C ALA A 47 -11.54 6.91 -13.84
N GLY A 48 -12.79 7.30 -14.11
CA GLY A 48 -13.95 6.41 -14.12
C GLY A 48 -14.49 6.04 -12.73
N ILE A 49 -13.85 6.48 -11.64
CA ILE A 49 -14.30 6.19 -10.28
C ILE A 49 -13.90 7.27 -9.29
N ALA A 50 -14.79 7.55 -8.33
CA ALA A 50 -14.60 8.57 -7.30
C ALA A 50 -13.64 8.11 -6.19
N MET A 51 -12.34 8.08 -6.49
CA MET A 51 -11.28 7.69 -5.55
C MET A 51 -10.06 8.59 -5.65
N ILE A 52 -9.42 8.81 -4.50
CA ILE A 52 -8.13 9.49 -4.36
C ILE A 52 -7.07 8.46 -3.93
N PRO A 53 -5.79 8.68 -4.23
CA PRO A 53 -5.22 9.85 -4.91
C PRO A 53 -5.39 9.80 -6.43
N VAL A 54 -5.31 10.99 -7.04
CA VAL A 54 -5.21 11.19 -8.49
C VAL A 54 -4.07 12.17 -8.76
N LEU A 55 -3.19 11.84 -9.71
CA LEU A 55 -2.24 12.81 -10.26
C LEU A 55 -2.81 13.40 -11.55
N LEU A 56 -2.88 14.72 -11.61
CA LEU A 56 -3.16 15.47 -12.81
C LEU A 56 -1.84 15.90 -13.45
N VAL A 57 -1.62 15.50 -14.70
CA VAL A 57 -0.50 15.97 -15.52
C VAL A 57 -1.04 16.98 -16.52
N HIS A 58 -0.57 18.22 -16.43
CA HIS A 58 -1.04 19.33 -17.24
C HIS A 58 0.13 20.25 -17.64
N ASP A 59 -0.12 21.30 -18.42
CA ASP A 59 0.82 22.40 -18.58
C ASP A 59 0.36 23.62 -17.76
N GLU A 60 1.19 24.67 -17.67
CA GLU A 60 0.88 25.89 -16.90
C GLU A 60 -0.34 26.66 -17.42
N ARG A 61 -0.73 26.46 -18.69
CA ARG A 61 -1.77 27.24 -19.37
C ARG A 61 -3.09 26.47 -19.50
N ALA A 62 -3.07 25.16 -19.28
CA ALA A 62 -4.21 24.28 -19.41
C ALA A 62 -5.08 24.32 -18.15
N SER A 63 -6.40 24.39 -18.36
CA SER A 63 -7.36 24.10 -17.30
C SER A 63 -7.15 22.67 -16.79
N LEU A 64 -7.24 22.46 -15.48
CA LEU A 64 -7.21 21.13 -14.86
C LEU A 64 -8.26 20.17 -15.45
N ALA A 65 -9.32 20.71 -16.06
CA ALA A 65 -10.34 19.92 -16.75
C ALA A 65 -9.79 19.11 -17.94
N ASN A 66 -8.69 19.55 -18.56
CA ASN A 66 -8.04 18.87 -19.69
C ASN A 66 -6.78 18.10 -19.28
N ALA A 67 -6.49 18.02 -17.98
CA ALA A 67 -5.31 17.31 -17.50
C ALA A 67 -5.38 15.81 -17.82
N LYS A 68 -4.24 15.19 -18.11
CA LYS A 68 -4.13 13.74 -18.12
C LYS A 68 -4.28 13.25 -16.68
N VAL A 69 -5.25 12.36 -16.47
CA VAL A 69 -5.59 11.82 -15.15
C VAL A 69 -4.92 10.46 -14.96
N LEU A 70 -4.08 10.33 -13.93
CA LEU A 70 -3.52 9.07 -13.46
C LEU A 70 -4.10 8.76 -12.08
N GLN A 71 -4.69 7.57 -11.91
CA GLN A 71 -5.28 7.14 -10.64
C GLN A 71 -4.73 5.77 -10.27
N ASP A 72 -4.43 5.60 -8.98
CA ASP A 72 -3.69 4.49 -8.37
C ASP A 72 -2.22 4.84 -8.08
N THR A 73 -1.78 4.57 -6.86
CA THR A 73 -0.42 4.93 -6.40
C THR A 73 0.66 4.25 -7.22
N LYS A 74 0.44 2.99 -7.62
CA LYS A 74 1.42 2.20 -8.38
C LYS A 74 1.52 2.69 -9.82
N GLU A 75 0.41 3.13 -10.42
CA GLU A 75 0.45 3.75 -11.76
C GLU A 75 1.17 5.09 -11.73
N ILE A 76 0.93 5.91 -10.71
CA ILE A 76 1.61 7.19 -10.54
C ILE A 76 3.12 6.98 -10.33
N MET A 77 3.52 6.03 -9.47
CA MET A 77 4.94 5.69 -9.30
C MET A 77 5.55 5.17 -10.60
N ASN A 78 4.90 4.23 -11.30
CA ASN A 78 5.40 3.71 -12.58
C ASN A 78 5.59 4.82 -13.63
N TYR A 79 4.70 5.81 -13.68
CA TYR A 79 4.83 6.97 -14.58
C TYR A 79 6.14 7.72 -14.34
N PHE A 80 6.49 8.00 -13.08
CA PHE A 80 7.74 8.69 -12.75
C PHE A 80 8.98 7.79 -12.87
N GLU A 81 8.92 6.53 -12.42
CA GLU A 81 10.03 5.59 -12.59
C GLU A 81 10.36 5.33 -14.07
N SER A 82 9.37 5.43 -14.98
CA SER A 82 9.60 5.32 -16.43
C SER A 82 10.30 6.54 -17.04
N MET A 83 10.06 7.74 -16.49
CA MET A 83 10.77 8.97 -16.89
C MET A 83 12.17 9.06 -16.29
N TYR A 84 12.40 8.43 -15.14
CA TYR A 84 13.65 8.46 -14.39
C TYR A 84 14.16 7.04 -14.10
N PRO A 85 14.51 6.26 -15.14
CA PRO A 85 14.88 4.86 -14.96
C PRO A 85 16.19 4.73 -14.15
N PRO A 86 16.27 3.79 -13.21
CA PRO A 86 17.51 3.51 -12.49
C PRO A 86 18.52 2.80 -13.41
N GLY A 87 19.82 3.15 -13.31
CA GLY A 87 20.88 2.44 -14.04
C GLY A 87 22.04 3.33 -14.51
N PRO A 88 22.95 2.83 -15.37
CA PRO A 88 24.14 3.57 -15.81
C PRO A 88 23.85 4.92 -16.50
N GLY A 89 22.64 5.11 -17.03
CA GLY A 89 22.18 6.38 -17.59
C GLY A 89 21.66 7.39 -16.56
N SER A 90 21.51 7.00 -15.29
CA SER A 90 20.94 7.84 -14.23
C SER A 90 21.97 8.80 -13.60
N HIS A 91 23.25 8.71 -13.97
CA HIS A 91 24.32 9.55 -13.43
C HIS A 91 24.12 11.06 -13.68
N SER A 92 23.27 11.43 -14.64
CA SER A 92 22.89 12.83 -14.89
C SER A 92 21.69 13.30 -14.04
N LEU A 93 21.02 12.41 -13.32
CA LEU A 93 19.90 12.76 -12.43
C LEU A 93 20.44 12.99 -11.01
N PRO A 94 20.03 14.08 -10.33
CA PRO A 94 20.47 14.32 -8.97
C PRO A 94 19.93 13.25 -8.02
N SER A 95 20.68 12.93 -6.96
CA SER A 95 20.12 12.17 -5.83
C SER A 95 19.01 13.01 -5.18
N PRO A 96 17.84 12.43 -4.83
CA PRO A 96 17.49 11.00 -4.83
C PRO A 96 16.74 10.51 -6.08
N MET A 97 16.56 11.33 -7.13
CA MET A 97 15.78 10.96 -8.33
C MET A 97 16.28 9.67 -8.99
N GLN A 98 17.60 9.46 -9.00
CA GLN A 98 18.24 8.26 -9.57
C GLN A 98 18.04 6.97 -8.74
N HIS A 99 17.61 7.05 -7.47
CA HIS A 99 17.51 5.87 -6.59
C HIS A 99 16.28 5.04 -6.96
N ALA A 100 16.48 3.77 -7.30
CA ALA A 100 15.39 2.86 -7.63
C ALA A 100 14.50 2.61 -6.41
N VAL A 101 13.19 2.81 -6.53
CA VAL A 101 12.28 2.50 -5.41
C VAL A 101 12.05 1.01 -5.26
N VAL A 102 12.07 0.26 -6.36
CA VAL A 102 12.19 -1.20 -6.33
C VAL A 102 13.68 -1.56 -6.31
N PRO A 103 14.18 -2.26 -5.27
CA PRO A 103 15.58 -2.66 -5.22
C PRO A 103 15.98 -3.51 -6.43
N PRO A 104 17.23 -3.41 -6.94
CA PRO A 104 17.63 -4.07 -8.19
C PRO A 104 17.89 -5.58 -8.04
N THR A 105 18.02 -6.10 -6.82
CA THR A 105 18.27 -7.54 -6.61
C THR A 105 16.95 -8.31 -6.56
N PRO A 106 16.83 -9.47 -7.24
CA PRO A 106 15.55 -10.17 -7.37
C PRO A 106 14.83 -10.44 -6.05
N ASN A 107 15.53 -10.92 -5.01
CA ASN A 107 14.91 -11.21 -3.72
C ASN A 107 14.42 -9.95 -3.01
N ARG A 108 15.17 -8.84 -3.05
CA ARG A 108 14.71 -7.57 -2.46
C ARG A 108 13.59 -6.96 -3.27
N ALA A 109 13.62 -7.07 -4.60
CA ALA A 109 12.53 -6.61 -5.47
C ALA A 109 11.23 -7.36 -5.18
N PHE A 110 11.32 -8.68 -5.00
CA PHE A 110 10.18 -9.53 -4.64
C PHE A 110 9.65 -9.17 -3.25
N ALA A 111 10.53 -9.08 -2.24
CA ALA A 111 10.16 -8.66 -0.89
C ALA A 111 9.48 -7.29 -0.90
N ALA A 112 10.03 -6.31 -1.63
CA ALA A 112 9.49 -4.96 -1.67
C ALA A 112 8.05 -4.89 -2.20
N GLN A 113 7.76 -5.68 -3.23
CA GLN A 113 6.42 -5.74 -3.80
C GLN A 113 5.47 -6.62 -2.96
N LEU A 114 5.98 -7.64 -2.26
CA LEU A 114 5.20 -8.42 -1.31
C LEU A 114 4.75 -7.56 -0.12
N PHE A 115 5.64 -6.72 0.41
CA PHE A 115 5.31 -5.71 1.42
C PHE A 115 4.27 -4.72 0.89
N GLU A 116 4.37 -4.33 -0.37
CA GLU A 116 3.35 -3.48 -0.98
C GLU A 116 1.96 -4.13 -0.99
N LEU A 117 1.88 -5.40 -1.40
CA LEU A 117 0.64 -6.18 -1.37
C LEU A 117 0.09 -6.32 0.05
N LEU A 118 0.96 -6.65 1.02
CA LEU A 118 0.58 -6.73 2.43
C LEU A 118 0.03 -5.40 2.96
N ALA A 119 0.68 -4.29 2.63
CA ALA A 119 0.28 -2.97 3.09
C ALA A 119 -1.11 -2.59 2.55
N ASP A 120 -1.31 -2.79 1.24
CA ASP A 120 -2.50 -2.35 0.53
C ASP A 120 -3.71 -3.26 0.82
N GLU A 121 -3.51 -4.56 1.14
CA GLU A 121 -4.60 -5.54 1.28
C GLU A 121 -4.82 -6.09 2.71
N TRP A 122 -3.79 -6.14 3.55
CA TRP A 122 -3.88 -6.68 4.92
C TRP A 122 -3.69 -5.61 6.00
N LEU A 123 -2.61 -4.82 5.93
CA LEU A 123 -2.36 -3.74 6.88
C LEU A 123 -3.46 -2.65 6.80
N LEU A 124 -4.13 -2.54 5.65
CA LEU A 124 -5.38 -1.79 5.50
C LEU A 124 -6.43 -2.15 6.57
N THR A 125 -6.57 -3.42 6.92
CA THR A 125 -7.50 -3.86 7.98
C THR A 125 -7.13 -3.24 9.32
N GLN A 126 -5.85 -3.21 9.68
CA GLN A 126 -5.36 -2.56 10.91
C GLN A 126 -5.60 -1.04 10.89
N ALA A 127 -5.23 -0.37 9.80
CA ALA A 127 -5.42 1.07 9.64
C ALA A 127 -6.91 1.47 9.72
N MET A 128 -7.81 0.64 9.20
CA MET A 128 -9.25 0.87 9.26
C MET A 128 -9.85 0.49 10.61
N TYR A 129 -9.36 -0.58 11.24
CA TYR A 129 -9.77 -1.01 12.58
C TYR A 129 -9.54 0.09 13.62
N TRP A 130 -8.31 0.57 13.74
CA TRP A 130 -7.94 1.59 14.73
C TRP A 130 -8.60 2.95 14.50
N ARG A 131 -8.94 3.28 13.25
CA ARG A 131 -9.65 4.52 12.91
C ARG A 131 -11.13 4.46 13.23
N TRP A 132 -11.79 3.37 12.83
CA TRP A 132 -13.24 3.34 12.68
C TRP A 132 -13.99 2.41 13.63
N TYR A 133 -13.32 1.43 14.23
CA TYR A 133 -14.00 0.54 15.16
C TYR A 133 -14.52 1.33 16.36
N ALA A 134 -15.77 1.07 16.77
CA ALA A 134 -16.53 1.97 17.63
C ALA A 134 -15.82 2.38 18.94
N PRO A 135 -15.16 1.46 19.68
CA PRO A 135 -14.40 1.81 20.89
C PRO A 135 -13.29 2.84 20.65
N HIS A 136 -12.57 2.73 19.52
CA HIS A 136 -11.47 3.63 19.16
C HIS A 136 -11.99 4.94 18.58
N LEU A 137 -12.96 4.84 17.66
CA LEU A 137 -13.60 5.99 17.01
C LEU A 137 -14.16 6.98 18.04
N ALA A 138 -14.83 6.49 19.10
CA ALA A 138 -15.41 7.34 20.13
C ALA A 138 -14.37 8.27 20.81
N ARG A 139 -13.11 7.84 20.91
CA ARG A 139 -12.01 8.57 21.57
C ARG A 139 -11.34 9.61 20.67
N GLN A 140 -11.56 9.55 19.36
CA GLN A 140 -10.92 10.41 18.35
C GLN A 140 -11.89 11.05 17.36
N ARG A 141 -13.20 10.92 17.61
CA ARG A 141 -14.27 11.37 16.72
C ARG A 141 -14.14 12.83 16.32
N LYS A 142 -13.88 13.73 17.28
CA LYS A 142 -13.75 15.17 17.03
C LYS A 142 -12.61 15.49 16.06
N PHE A 143 -11.45 14.84 16.24
CA PHE A 143 -10.31 15.00 15.34
C PHE A 143 -10.68 14.55 13.92
N LEU A 144 -11.23 13.35 13.78
CA LEU A 144 -11.61 12.82 12.48
C LEU A 144 -12.70 13.67 11.80
N ALA A 145 -13.68 14.18 12.55
CA ALA A 145 -14.75 15.01 11.99
C ALA A 145 -14.22 16.33 11.42
N MET A 146 -13.29 16.97 12.11
CA MET A 146 -12.63 18.18 11.63
C MET A 146 -11.83 17.89 10.36
N GLU A 147 -11.02 16.84 10.37
CA GLU A 147 -10.17 16.48 9.24
C GLU A 147 -11.00 16.10 8.00
N PHE A 148 -12.05 15.29 8.18
CA PHE A 148 -12.93 14.89 7.07
C PHE A 148 -13.74 16.06 6.55
N GLY A 149 -14.14 16.98 7.43
CA GLY A 149 -14.81 18.22 7.07
C GLY A 149 -13.94 19.13 6.20
N ASN A 150 -12.74 19.41 6.68
CA ASN A 150 -11.73 20.20 5.96
C ASN A 150 -11.46 19.57 4.59
N SER A 151 -11.16 18.27 4.57
CA SER A 151 -10.88 17.55 3.34
C SER A 151 -12.05 17.49 2.36
N SER A 152 -13.30 17.35 2.82
CA SER A 152 -14.45 17.16 1.92
C SER A 152 -14.96 18.47 1.31
N THR A 153 -14.55 19.61 1.87
CA THR A 153 -15.01 20.95 1.48
C THR A 153 -13.92 21.74 0.75
N GLY A 154 -12.79 21.10 0.40
CA GLY A 154 -11.62 21.79 -0.12
C GLY A 154 -11.00 22.80 0.85
N GLY A 155 -11.33 22.71 2.15
CA GLY A 155 -10.92 23.65 3.19
C GLY A 155 -11.58 25.03 3.13
N LEU A 156 -12.62 25.21 2.30
CA LEU A 156 -13.22 26.53 2.05
C LEU A 156 -14.46 26.82 2.89
N ALA A 157 -15.11 25.80 3.45
CA ALA A 157 -16.34 25.99 4.22
C ALA A 157 -16.05 26.50 5.65
N PRO A 158 -17.00 27.18 6.31
CA PRO A 158 -16.90 27.52 7.73
C PRO A 158 -16.73 26.28 8.61
N LEU A 159 -16.07 26.42 9.76
CA LEU A 159 -15.73 25.29 10.65
C LEU A 159 -16.93 24.42 11.05
N GLU A 160 -18.07 25.04 11.40
CA GLU A 160 -19.29 24.30 11.78
C GLU A 160 -19.83 23.46 10.60
N THR A 161 -19.81 24.02 9.39
CA THR A 161 -20.20 23.30 8.17
C THR A 161 -19.23 22.16 7.87
N GLN A 162 -17.92 22.39 8.03
CA GLN A 162 -16.92 21.33 7.90
C GLN A 162 -17.20 20.19 8.87
N GLN A 163 -17.41 20.48 10.17
CA GLN A 163 -17.69 19.46 11.18
C GLN A 163 -18.94 18.64 10.85
N ALA A 164 -20.05 19.29 10.47
CA ALA A 164 -21.28 18.59 10.11
C ALA A 164 -21.10 17.68 8.88
N ILE A 165 -20.39 18.16 7.85
CA ILE A 165 -20.05 17.35 6.66
C ILE A 165 -19.12 16.19 7.05
N GLY A 166 -18.11 16.46 7.88
CA GLY A 166 -17.15 15.47 8.35
C GLY A 166 -17.82 14.30 9.05
N GLU A 167 -18.70 14.59 10.02
CA GLU A 167 -19.49 13.58 10.73
C GLU A 167 -20.31 12.69 9.77
N LYS A 168 -20.98 13.30 8.78
CA LYS A 168 -21.74 12.56 7.77
C LYS A 168 -20.84 11.67 6.91
N ARG A 169 -19.66 12.15 6.51
CA ARG A 169 -18.71 11.39 5.67
C ARG A 169 -18.07 10.25 6.45
N MET A 170 -17.68 10.47 7.70
CA MET A 170 -17.10 9.45 8.59
C MET A 170 -18.00 8.22 8.71
N ALA A 171 -19.31 8.40 8.91
CA ALA A 171 -20.25 7.29 9.05
C ALA A 171 -20.22 6.33 7.84
N ARG A 172 -20.03 6.85 6.62
CA ARG A 172 -19.89 6.03 5.41
C ARG A 172 -18.61 5.19 5.44
N PHE A 173 -17.47 5.77 5.83
CA PHE A 173 -16.19 5.07 5.86
C PHE A 173 -16.11 4.04 6.99
N ALA A 174 -16.69 4.36 8.16
CA ALA A 174 -16.78 3.43 9.27
C ALA A 174 -17.53 2.14 8.89
N GLY A 175 -18.56 2.25 8.05
CA GLY A 175 -19.33 1.13 7.51
C GLY A 175 -18.56 0.17 6.58
N PHE A 176 -17.30 0.47 6.22
CA PHE A 176 -16.47 -0.45 5.42
C PHE A 176 -15.75 -1.50 6.26
N THR A 177 -15.61 -1.28 7.57
CA THR A 177 -14.86 -2.17 8.46
C THR A 177 -15.37 -3.61 8.50
N PRO A 178 -16.69 -3.92 8.48
CA PRO A 178 -17.13 -5.32 8.48
C PRO A 178 -16.65 -6.08 7.23
N GLY A 179 -16.64 -5.43 6.07
CA GLY A 179 -16.14 -6.03 4.83
C GLY A 179 -14.63 -6.29 4.82
N LEU A 180 -13.89 -5.77 5.80
CA LEU A 180 -12.46 -6.05 6.02
C LEU A 180 -12.24 -7.12 7.09
N GLY A 181 -13.31 -7.69 7.66
CA GLY A 181 -13.25 -8.70 8.71
C GLY A 181 -13.16 -8.16 10.12
N VAL A 182 -13.45 -6.87 10.32
CA VAL A 182 -13.54 -6.27 11.67
C VAL A 182 -14.90 -6.62 12.29
N SER A 183 -14.86 -7.29 13.43
CA SER A 183 -16.04 -7.62 14.24
C SER A 183 -15.66 -7.67 15.72
N GLU A 184 -16.65 -7.81 16.60
CA GLU A 184 -16.42 -8.08 18.02
C GLU A 184 -15.56 -9.34 18.23
N GLN A 185 -15.78 -10.39 17.43
CA GLN A 185 -15.04 -11.65 17.50
C GLN A 185 -13.56 -11.46 17.12
N THR A 186 -13.27 -10.68 16.07
CA THR A 186 -11.90 -10.51 15.56
C THR A 186 -11.14 -9.37 16.23
N SER A 187 -11.83 -8.44 16.89
CA SER A 187 -11.24 -7.26 17.53
C SER A 187 -10.10 -7.60 18.50
N PRO A 188 -10.22 -8.54 19.47
CA PRO A 188 -9.11 -8.87 20.37
C PRO A 188 -7.86 -9.40 19.65
N ALA A 189 -8.05 -10.12 18.54
CA ALA A 189 -6.93 -10.61 17.73
C ALA A 189 -6.27 -9.49 16.93
N LEU A 190 -7.06 -8.54 16.39
CA LEU A 190 -6.54 -7.37 15.68
C LEU A 190 -5.74 -6.46 16.60
N GLU A 191 -6.19 -6.21 17.83
CA GLU A 191 -5.43 -5.45 18.83
C GLU A 191 -4.11 -6.15 19.15
N TRP A 192 -4.16 -7.44 19.49
CA TRP A 192 -2.96 -8.22 19.78
C TRP A 192 -1.96 -8.21 18.62
N GLN A 193 -2.43 -8.43 17.39
CA GLN A 193 -1.58 -8.43 16.20
C GLN A 193 -0.93 -7.05 15.97
N PHE A 194 -1.61 -5.95 16.29
CA PHE A 194 -1.03 -4.62 16.19
C PHE A 194 0.13 -4.44 17.16
N HIS A 195 -0.03 -4.83 18.44
CA HIS A 195 1.05 -4.74 19.42
C HIS A 195 2.23 -5.66 19.08
N GLU A 196 1.99 -6.88 18.59
CA GLU A 196 3.07 -7.76 18.12
C GLU A 196 3.79 -7.18 16.90
N LEU A 197 3.05 -6.59 15.95
CA LEU A 197 3.66 -5.91 14.80
C LEU A 197 4.55 -4.75 15.27
N LEU A 198 4.08 -3.91 16.19
CA LEU A 198 4.86 -2.80 16.74
C LEU A 198 6.12 -3.28 17.43
N LYS A 199 6.05 -4.35 18.23
CA LYS A 199 7.21 -4.95 18.90
C LYS A 199 8.27 -5.46 17.90
N LEU A 200 7.83 -6.12 16.83
CA LEU A 200 8.73 -6.61 15.77
C LEU A 200 9.37 -5.44 15.01
N MET A 201 8.57 -4.44 14.62
CA MET A 201 9.07 -3.25 13.92
C MET A 201 10.01 -2.42 14.81
N GLU A 202 9.74 -2.28 16.11
CA GLU A 202 10.61 -1.62 17.08
C GLU A 202 11.98 -2.31 17.15
N SER A 203 11.98 -3.64 17.30
CA SER A 203 13.21 -4.45 17.29
C SER A 203 14.00 -4.27 15.98
N HIS A 204 13.29 -4.22 14.84
CA HIS A 204 13.90 -4.00 13.53
C HIS A 204 14.52 -2.60 13.40
N PHE A 205 13.77 -1.55 13.77
CA PHE A 205 14.24 -0.17 13.63
C PHE A 205 15.36 0.22 14.60
N ASN A 206 15.58 -0.57 15.66
CA ASN A 206 16.79 -0.49 16.48
C ASN A 206 18.07 -0.86 15.72
N GLN A 207 17.95 -1.62 14.62
CA GLN A 207 19.09 -2.12 13.84
C GLN A 207 19.19 -1.45 12.47
N TYR A 208 18.05 -1.24 11.82
CA TYR A 208 17.97 -0.77 10.43
C TYR A 208 17.08 0.47 10.31
N PRO A 209 17.44 1.44 9.45
CA PRO A 209 16.61 2.63 9.26
C PRO A 209 15.34 2.42 8.41
N PHE A 210 15.27 1.35 7.62
CA PHE A 210 14.16 1.09 6.70
C PHE A 210 13.75 -0.38 6.72
N LEU A 211 12.56 -0.67 6.18
CA LEU A 211 11.99 -2.01 6.21
C LEU A 211 12.89 -3.04 5.55
N LEU A 212 13.59 -2.70 4.46
CA LEU A 212 14.50 -3.61 3.76
C LEU A 212 15.99 -3.31 4.01
N GLY A 213 16.31 -2.79 5.20
CA GLY A 213 17.68 -2.53 5.66
C GLY A 213 18.05 -1.04 5.62
N ASP A 214 19.19 -0.74 5.00
CA ASP A 214 19.80 0.60 5.05
C ASP A 214 19.29 1.59 3.99
N GLU A 215 18.41 1.14 3.11
CA GLU A 215 17.91 1.91 1.97
C GLU A 215 16.38 1.97 1.98
N ILE A 216 15.85 3.18 1.84
CA ILE A 216 14.43 3.38 1.59
C ILE A 216 14.02 2.71 0.27
N SER A 217 12.85 2.10 0.27
CA SER A 217 12.34 1.30 -0.83
C SER A 217 10.82 1.40 -0.95
N LEU A 218 10.25 0.70 -1.93
CA LEU A 218 8.81 0.56 -2.13
C LEU A 218 8.09 0.09 -0.86
N SER A 219 8.71 -0.82 -0.09
CA SER A 219 8.15 -1.29 1.19
C SER A 219 7.84 -0.15 2.13
N ASP A 220 8.78 0.79 2.25
CA ASP A 220 8.67 1.91 3.19
C ASP A 220 7.51 2.82 2.80
N PHE A 221 7.39 3.21 1.53
CA PHE A 221 6.27 4.03 1.06
C PHE A 221 4.92 3.30 1.22
N ALA A 222 4.88 2.00 0.94
CA ALA A 222 3.66 1.22 1.05
C ALA A 222 3.17 1.11 2.51
N PHE A 223 4.04 0.70 3.43
CA PHE A 223 3.70 0.63 4.85
C PHE A 223 3.41 2.02 5.42
N TRP A 224 4.17 3.04 5.02
CA TRP A 224 3.93 4.41 5.45
C TRP A 224 2.54 4.90 5.03
N GLY A 225 1.98 4.41 3.91
CA GLY A 225 0.59 4.64 3.54
C GLY A 225 -0.39 4.31 4.67
N SER A 226 -0.23 3.16 5.34
CA SER A 226 -1.08 2.78 6.48
C SER A 226 -0.63 3.43 7.78
N PHE A 227 0.67 3.60 7.99
CA PHE A 227 1.21 4.17 9.22
C PHE A 227 1.03 5.69 9.29
N GLY A 228 1.54 6.49 8.36
CA GLY A 228 1.52 7.95 8.46
C GLY A 228 0.11 8.54 8.56
N PRO A 229 -0.74 8.42 7.52
CA PRO A 229 -2.08 9.00 7.46
C PRO A 229 -3.09 8.48 8.50
N HIS A 230 -2.95 7.23 8.95
CA HIS A 230 -3.87 6.58 9.88
C HIS A 230 -3.18 6.31 11.23
N LEU A 231 -2.36 5.27 11.33
CA LEU A 231 -1.93 4.75 12.64
C LEU A 231 -1.07 5.75 13.43
N GLY A 232 -0.25 6.56 12.77
CA GLY A 232 0.65 7.55 13.35
C GLY A 232 0.04 8.95 13.45
N ARG A 233 -1.06 9.24 12.74
CA ARG A 233 -1.77 10.53 12.77
C ARG A 233 -3.00 10.50 13.68
N ASP A 234 -3.77 9.41 13.66
CA ASP A 234 -4.99 9.29 14.45
C ASP A 234 -4.62 9.21 15.95
N PRO A 235 -5.29 9.99 16.84
CA PRO A 235 -4.87 10.13 18.23
C PRO A 235 -4.70 8.82 19.00
N VAL A 236 -5.59 7.84 18.82
CA VAL A 236 -5.55 6.57 19.58
C VAL A 236 -4.34 5.71 19.19
N PRO A 237 -4.18 5.26 17.92
CA PRO A 237 -3.03 4.45 17.55
C PRO A 237 -1.71 5.24 17.61
N SER A 238 -1.73 6.56 17.38
CA SER A 238 -0.50 7.37 17.45
C SER A 238 0.04 7.42 18.87
N PHE A 239 -0.84 7.51 19.88
CA PHE A 239 -0.44 7.43 21.28
C PHE A 239 0.28 6.11 21.55
N ILE A 240 -0.32 4.97 21.14
CA ILE A 240 0.26 3.63 21.32
C ILE A 240 1.64 3.54 20.66
N ILE A 241 1.76 3.92 19.39
CA ILE A 241 3.05 3.90 18.66
C ILE A 241 4.10 4.73 19.42
N LYS A 242 3.76 5.96 19.82
CA LYS A 242 4.71 6.86 20.49
C LYS A 242 5.13 6.40 21.88
N THR A 243 4.28 5.64 22.57
CA THR A 243 4.58 5.17 23.94
C THR A 243 5.20 3.79 23.99
N GLU A 244 4.90 2.92 23.01
CA GLU A 244 5.32 1.51 23.02
C GLU A 244 6.37 1.16 21.97
N ALA A 245 6.44 1.91 20.87
CA ALA A 245 7.34 1.64 19.74
C ALA A 245 7.94 2.95 19.15
N PRO A 246 8.75 3.68 19.92
CA PRO A 246 9.31 4.97 19.50
C PRO A 246 10.19 4.88 18.25
N GLY A 247 10.90 3.78 18.00
CA GLY A 247 11.64 3.54 16.77
C GLY A 247 10.74 3.45 15.53
N VAL A 248 9.52 2.96 15.68
CA VAL A 248 8.48 3.01 14.62
C VAL A 248 8.05 4.45 14.37
N TRP A 249 7.85 5.24 15.42
CA TRP A 249 7.55 6.68 15.27
C TRP A 249 8.67 7.42 14.54
N GLU A 250 9.93 7.18 14.92
CA GLU A 250 11.09 7.77 14.23
C GLU A 250 11.16 7.38 12.76
N TRP A 251 10.84 6.13 12.40
CA TRP A 251 10.76 5.70 11.00
C TRP A 251 9.64 6.45 10.24
N ILE A 252 8.47 6.67 10.86
CA ILE A 252 7.39 7.46 10.25
C ILE A 252 7.86 8.88 9.93
N GLU A 253 8.56 9.53 10.87
CA GLU A 253 9.11 10.88 10.66
C GLU A 253 10.21 10.90 9.60
N ARG A 254 11.12 9.91 9.64
CA ARG A 254 12.22 9.74 8.69
C ARG A 254 11.73 9.65 7.26
N VAL A 255 10.77 8.76 6.99
CA VAL A 255 10.17 8.57 5.66
C VAL A 255 9.42 9.82 5.18
N ASN A 256 8.75 10.54 6.10
CA ASN A 256 7.99 11.76 5.77
C ASN A 256 8.84 13.02 5.58
N SER A 257 10.09 13.03 6.06
CA SER A 257 10.97 14.21 6.00
C SER A 257 11.43 14.61 4.59
N GLY A 258 10.96 13.90 3.56
CA GLY A 258 11.42 14.01 2.18
C GLY A 258 12.89 13.61 2.07
N HIS A 259 13.64 14.31 1.21
CA HIS A 259 15.07 14.05 1.04
C HIS A 259 15.96 14.67 2.14
N ARG A 260 15.38 15.34 3.16
CA ARG A 260 16.17 16.11 4.15
C ARG A 260 16.77 15.25 5.27
N TRP A 261 16.07 14.21 5.77
CA TRP A 261 16.68 13.21 6.67
C TRP A 261 17.17 11.97 5.94
N ALA A 262 16.96 11.90 4.63
CA ALA A 262 17.76 11.06 3.73
C ALA A 262 19.23 11.56 3.61
N GLY A 263 19.71 12.35 4.57
CA GLY A 263 21.05 12.91 4.60
C GLY A 263 22.09 11.81 4.79
N GLN A 264 23.21 11.95 4.10
CA GLN A 264 24.33 11.00 3.91
C GLN A 264 24.87 10.21 5.11
N HIS A 265 24.33 10.25 6.33
CA HIS A 265 24.82 9.46 7.45
C HIS A 265 23.67 9.03 8.36
N VAL A 266 23.43 7.73 8.50
CA VAL A 266 22.55 7.15 9.52
C VAL A 266 23.40 6.58 10.65
N ARG A 267 23.00 6.83 11.90
CA ARG A 267 23.63 6.20 13.07
C ARG A 267 22.97 4.85 13.36
N HIS A 268 23.76 3.79 13.39
CA HIS A 268 23.33 2.47 13.85
C HIS A 268 23.35 2.40 15.39
N GLY A 269 22.65 1.42 15.96
CA GLY A 269 22.67 1.14 17.40
C GLY A 269 24.06 0.80 17.98
N ASN A 270 25.02 0.42 17.13
CA ASN A 270 26.43 0.24 17.51
C ASN A 270 27.26 1.54 17.47
N GLY A 271 26.64 2.69 17.19
CA GLY A 271 27.30 3.99 17.07
C GLY A 271 27.95 4.29 15.71
N ALA A 272 27.93 3.35 14.75
CA ALA A 272 28.49 3.59 13.42
C ALA A 272 27.66 4.60 12.62
N GLN A 273 28.35 5.55 11.98
CA GLN A 273 27.77 6.44 10.96
C GLN A 273 28.05 5.83 9.58
N ASN A 274 27.02 5.28 8.93
CA ASN A 274 27.13 4.79 7.56
C ASN A 274 26.39 5.72 6.62
N SER A 275 26.97 5.98 5.44
CA SER A 275 26.26 6.71 4.43
C SER A 275 25.15 5.90 3.79
N TYR A 276 24.06 6.58 3.43
CA TYR A 276 23.01 6.02 2.57
C TYR A 276 23.69 5.31 1.39
N GLY A 277 23.48 4.00 1.26
CA GLY A 277 24.04 3.20 0.17
C GLY A 277 25.52 2.79 0.30
N THR A 278 26.20 3.01 1.44
CA THR A 278 27.60 2.57 1.61
C THR A 278 27.82 1.64 2.80
N LYS A 279 27.18 0.47 2.75
CA LYS A 279 27.70 -0.87 3.07
C LYS A 279 26.52 -1.81 3.20
N LYS A 280 26.56 -2.93 2.49
CA LYS A 280 25.53 -3.98 2.56
C LYS A 280 25.66 -4.73 3.89
N MET A 281 25.05 -4.25 4.97
CA MET A 281 24.67 -5.16 6.04
C MET A 281 23.27 -5.67 5.72
N HIS A 282 23.21 -6.92 5.32
CA HIS A 282 21.97 -7.58 4.94
C HIS A 282 21.16 -7.88 6.20
N ALA A 283 19.99 -7.28 6.32
CA ALA A 283 18.96 -7.87 7.15
C ALA A 283 18.68 -9.29 6.59
N LYS A 284 18.86 -10.31 7.44
CA LYS A 284 18.11 -11.56 7.24
C LYS A 284 16.62 -11.18 7.34
N GLY A 285 15.77 -11.82 6.55
CA GLY A 285 14.35 -11.47 6.40
C GLY A 285 13.69 -11.14 7.74
N LEU A 286 12.79 -10.14 7.74
CA LEU A 286 12.19 -9.66 8.97
C LEU A 286 11.24 -10.73 9.54
N ASP A 287 11.26 -10.91 10.87
CA ASP A 287 10.23 -11.68 11.57
C ASP A 287 8.82 -11.07 11.41
N THR A 288 8.72 -9.79 10.98
CA THR A 288 7.45 -9.15 10.59
C THR A 288 6.77 -9.85 9.42
N ASP A 289 7.55 -10.46 8.53
CA ASP A 289 7.07 -11.10 7.32
C ASP A 289 6.26 -12.33 7.71
N GLU A 290 6.76 -13.12 8.65
CA GLU A 290 6.07 -14.28 9.19
C GLU A 290 4.75 -13.88 9.88
N LEU A 291 4.73 -12.77 10.64
CA LEU A 291 3.53 -12.33 11.35
C LEU A 291 2.38 -12.02 10.38
N LEU A 292 2.65 -11.12 9.42
CA LEU A 292 1.62 -10.63 8.51
C LEU A 292 1.31 -11.65 7.40
N MET A 293 2.31 -12.34 6.86
CA MET A 293 2.10 -13.29 5.76
C MET A 293 1.36 -14.55 6.20
N SER A 294 1.60 -15.07 7.40
CA SER A 294 0.89 -16.29 7.83
C SER A 294 -0.62 -16.03 7.97
N ASP A 295 -1.02 -14.81 8.34
CA ASP A 295 -2.42 -14.43 8.46
C ASP A 295 -3.02 -14.02 7.10
N TYR A 296 -2.22 -13.41 6.21
CA TYR A 296 -2.70 -12.95 4.89
C TYR A 296 -2.65 -14.00 3.78
N ALA A 297 -1.67 -14.92 3.77
CA ALA A 297 -1.50 -15.90 2.70
C ALA A 297 -2.76 -16.75 2.43
N PRO A 298 -3.51 -17.22 3.46
CA PRO A 298 -4.77 -17.92 3.24
C PRO A 298 -5.82 -17.05 2.51
N ILE A 299 -5.89 -15.75 2.84
CA ILE A 299 -6.82 -14.78 2.24
C ILE A 299 -6.46 -14.57 0.76
N LEU A 300 -5.17 -14.38 0.46
CA LEU A 300 -4.70 -14.23 -0.91
C LEU A 300 -5.01 -15.49 -1.74
N LYS A 301 -4.76 -16.67 -1.19
CA LYS A 301 -5.08 -17.95 -1.84
C LYS A 301 -6.57 -18.08 -2.14
N ALA A 302 -7.43 -17.76 -1.17
CA ALA A 302 -8.87 -17.76 -1.37
C ALA A 302 -9.28 -16.78 -2.48
N THR A 303 -8.67 -15.59 -2.50
CA THR A 303 -8.90 -14.57 -3.52
C THR A 303 -8.51 -15.06 -4.92
N VAL A 304 -7.35 -15.71 -5.06
CA VAL A 304 -6.92 -16.32 -6.33
C VAL A 304 -7.93 -17.36 -6.77
N ASN A 305 -8.29 -18.30 -5.89
CA ASN A 305 -9.23 -19.37 -6.23
C ASN A 305 -10.60 -18.85 -6.68
N ARG A 306 -11.18 -17.90 -5.93
CA ARG A 306 -12.47 -17.28 -6.25
C ARG A 306 -12.41 -16.51 -7.57
N THR A 307 -11.30 -15.82 -7.82
CA THR A 307 -11.10 -15.05 -9.06
C THR A 307 -10.97 -15.98 -10.26
N THR A 308 -10.18 -17.04 -10.17
CA THR A 308 -10.07 -18.04 -11.25
C THR A 308 -11.42 -18.71 -11.52
N GLN A 309 -12.15 -19.14 -10.49
CA GLN A 309 -13.50 -19.69 -10.64
C GLN A 309 -14.47 -18.71 -11.32
N TYR A 310 -14.40 -17.42 -10.96
CA TYR A 310 -15.20 -16.38 -11.60
C TYR A 310 -14.87 -16.23 -13.08
N ILE A 311 -13.58 -16.18 -13.42
CA ILE A 311 -13.09 -16.07 -14.80
C ILE A 311 -13.54 -17.27 -15.63
N ASP A 312 -13.36 -18.49 -15.11
CA ASP A 312 -13.73 -19.72 -15.80
C ASP A 312 -15.24 -19.79 -16.05
N LYS A 313 -16.04 -19.40 -15.05
CA LYS A 313 -17.50 -19.34 -15.18
C LYS A 313 -17.97 -18.29 -16.19
N LYS A 314 -17.29 -17.15 -16.28
CA LYS A 314 -17.62 -16.10 -17.26
C LYS A 314 -17.22 -16.49 -18.68
N GLY A 315 -16.08 -17.17 -18.83
CA GLY A 315 -15.53 -17.55 -20.12
C GLY A 315 -15.04 -16.35 -20.95
N GLY A 316 -14.32 -16.65 -22.03
CA GLY A 316 -13.80 -15.67 -22.97
C GLY A 316 -12.37 -15.17 -22.67
N ASP A 317 -11.80 -14.46 -23.65
CA ASP A 317 -10.41 -14.03 -23.62
C ASP A 317 -10.15 -12.80 -22.76
N ARG A 318 -11.17 -11.96 -22.54
CA ARG A 318 -11.11 -10.74 -21.71
C ARG A 318 -12.31 -10.73 -20.77
N VAL A 319 -12.04 -10.82 -19.46
CA VAL A 319 -13.09 -10.86 -18.43
C VAL A 319 -12.92 -9.68 -17.49
N ALA A 320 -13.93 -8.82 -17.41
CA ALA A 320 -13.94 -7.73 -16.43
C ALA A 320 -14.17 -8.26 -15.02
N LEU A 321 -13.29 -7.89 -14.09
CA LEU A 321 -13.37 -8.32 -12.70
C LEU A 321 -14.18 -7.29 -11.88
N PRO A 322 -15.17 -7.75 -11.09
CA PRO A 322 -15.85 -6.87 -10.14
C PRO A 322 -14.88 -6.52 -9.01
N ARG A 323 -15.12 -5.41 -8.30
CA ARG A 323 -14.24 -4.98 -7.19
C ARG A 323 -14.15 -5.99 -6.04
N ALA A 324 -15.22 -6.76 -5.84
CA ALA A 324 -15.27 -7.83 -4.87
C ALA A 324 -16.05 -9.04 -5.40
N LEU A 325 -15.64 -10.24 -4.99
CA LEU A 325 -16.25 -11.52 -5.33
C LEU A 325 -16.95 -12.15 -4.12
N GLY A 326 -17.83 -11.38 -3.49
CA GLY A 326 -18.50 -11.77 -2.24
C GLY A 326 -17.54 -11.75 -1.05
N GLU A 327 -17.80 -12.64 -0.09
CA GLU A 327 -17.00 -12.80 1.12
C GLU A 327 -16.49 -14.23 1.24
N ASP A 328 -15.39 -14.39 1.99
CA ASP A 328 -14.80 -15.68 2.34
C ASP A 328 -14.31 -15.65 3.79
N ASP A 329 -14.28 -16.85 4.38
CA ASP A 329 -13.75 -17.04 5.73
C ASP A 329 -12.24 -16.80 5.73
N PHE A 330 -11.75 -16.20 6.82
CA PHE A 330 -10.34 -16.07 7.10
C PHE A 330 -10.05 -16.39 8.56
N THR A 331 -8.77 -16.58 8.84
CA THR A 331 -8.24 -16.78 10.18
C THR A 331 -7.18 -15.75 10.48
N VAL A 332 -7.17 -15.25 11.71
CA VAL A 332 -6.13 -14.36 12.23
C VAL A 332 -5.63 -14.92 13.56
N ARG A 333 -4.33 -14.80 13.82
CA ARG A 333 -3.78 -15.16 15.13
C ARG A 333 -4.19 -14.13 16.17
N GLY A 334 -4.59 -14.63 17.33
CA GLY A 334 -4.92 -13.84 18.50
C GLY A 334 -4.26 -14.40 19.76
N PRO A 335 -4.46 -13.73 20.90
CA PRO A 335 -3.73 -14.04 22.12
C PRO A 335 -4.01 -15.43 22.68
N GLN A 336 -5.17 -16.03 22.38
CA GLN A 336 -5.56 -17.38 22.79
C GLN A 336 -5.58 -18.41 21.64
N GLY A 337 -4.96 -18.09 20.50
CA GLY A 337 -4.90 -18.95 19.32
C GLY A 337 -5.58 -18.35 18.10
N ILE A 338 -6.07 -19.21 17.21
CA ILE A 338 -6.61 -18.79 15.91
C ILE A 338 -8.07 -18.34 16.04
N VAL A 339 -8.36 -17.12 15.58
CA VAL A 339 -9.70 -16.54 15.52
C VAL A 339 -10.22 -16.57 14.09
N LYS A 340 -11.47 -16.99 13.90
CA LYS A 340 -12.15 -16.98 12.59
C LYS A 340 -12.93 -15.68 12.38
N GLY A 341 -12.97 -15.23 11.13
CA GLY A 341 -13.81 -14.14 10.66
C GLY A 341 -14.20 -14.34 9.20
N SER A 342 -14.96 -13.40 8.65
CA SER A 342 -15.29 -13.33 7.22
C SER A 342 -14.90 -11.96 6.69
N ARG A 343 -14.38 -11.89 5.46
CA ARG A 343 -14.06 -10.62 4.79
C ARG A 343 -14.36 -10.68 3.31
N ARG A 344 -14.49 -9.51 2.68
CA ARG A 344 -14.66 -9.40 1.23
C ARG A 344 -13.43 -9.91 0.49
N VAL A 345 -13.70 -10.62 -0.60
CA VAL A 345 -12.69 -11.07 -1.56
C VAL A 345 -12.44 -9.94 -2.56
N GLN A 346 -11.39 -9.15 -2.35
CA GLN A 346 -11.08 -7.99 -3.17
C GLN A 346 -10.22 -8.39 -4.37
N THR A 347 -10.66 -8.08 -5.58
CA THR A 347 -9.95 -8.50 -6.81
C THR A 347 -8.71 -7.65 -7.11
N HIS A 348 -8.55 -6.52 -6.42
CA HIS A 348 -7.36 -5.67 -6.53
C HIS A 348 -6.08 -6.42 -6.14
N ALA A 349 -6.13 -7.25 -5.09
CA ALA A 349 -5.04 -8.13 -4.71
C ALA A 349 -4.52 -9.02 -5.85
N ILE A 350 -5.37 -9.40 -6.81
CA ILE A 350 -4.97 -10.23 -7.95
C ILE A 350 -4.16 -9.43 -8.97
N TRP A 351 -4.50 -8.17 -9.19
CA TRP A 351 -3.70 -7.29 -10.03
C TRP A 351 -2.29 -7.09 -9.46
N GLU A 352 -2.21 -6.87 -8.15
CA GLU A 352 -0.92 -6.76 -7.44
C GLU A 352 -0.11 -8.05 -7.50
N PHE A 353 -0.77 -9.17 -7.23
CA PHE A 353 -0.14 -10.48 -7.24
C PHE A 353 0.40 -10.84 -8.63
N ASP A 354 -0.37 -10.59 -9.69
CA ASP A 354 0.06 -10.79 -11.06
C ASP A 354 1.26 -9.89 -11.44
N ARG A 355 1.28 -8.64 -10.97
CA ARG A 355 2.43 -7.73 -11.15
C ARG A 355 3.69 -8.26 -10.46
N ILE A 356 3.57 -8.74 -9.22
CA ILE A 356 4.68 -9.38 -8.49
C ILE A 356 5.22 -10.54 -9.31
N ILE A 357 4.31 -11.37 -9.86
CA ILE A 357 4.67 -12.56 -10.60
C ILE A 357 5.47 -12.22 -11.85
N ILE A 358 4.96 -11.30 -12.65
CA ILE A 358 5.58 -10.90 -13.92
C ILE A 358 6.97 -10.30 -13.70
N ARG A 359 7.13 -9.50 -12.64
CA ARG A 359 8.39 -8.83 -12.34
C ARG A 359 9.43 -9.75 -11.71
N SER A 360 8.99 -10.72 -10.90
CA SER A 360 9.88 -11.50 -10.03
C SER A 360 10.16 -12.91 -10.54
N PHE A 361 9.33 -13.46 -11.44
CA PHE A 361 9.47 -14.81 -11.96
C PHE A 361 9.71 -14.85 -13.48
N PRO A 362 10.81 -14.27 -14.00
CA PRO A 362 11.11 -14.27 -15.43
C PRO A 362 11.42 -15.67 -15.97
N ASN A 363 11.83 -16.60 -15.11
CA ASN A 363 12.11 -17.99 -15.45
C ASN A 363 11.91 -18.92 -14.23
N GLU A 364 11.96 -20.23 -14.47
CA GLU A 364 11.74 -21.26 -13.44
C GLU A 364 12.78 -21.22 -12.32
N GLN A 365 14.05 -20.95 -12.64
CA GLN A 365 15.12 -20.87 -11.64
C GLN A 365 14.91 -19.71 -10.66
N ALA A 366 14.54 -18.52 -11.16
CA ALA A 366 14.20 -17.37 -10.33
C ALA A 366 13.00 -17.67 -9.42
N ARG A 367 12.01 -18.40 -9.94
CA ARG A 367 10.86 -18.86 -9.17
C ARG A 367 11.23 -19.79 -8.04
N MET A 368 12.02 -20.82 -8.30
CA MET A 368 12.47 -21.73 -7.24
C MET A 368 13.26 -20.98 -6.16
N SER A 369 14.19 -20.11 -6.57
CA SER A 369 15.01 -19.32 -5.62
C SER A 369 14.17 -18.42 -4.72
N LEU A 370 13.11 -17.82 -5.24
CA LEU A 370 12.22 -16.94 -4.46
C LEU A 370 11.27 -17.72 -3.56
N LEU A 371 10.82 -18.91 -3.97
CA LEU A 371 10.03 -19.80 -3.11
C LEU A 371 10.88 -20.33 -1.94
N ASP A 372 12.15 -20.65 -2.18
CA ASP A 372 13.08 -21.05 -1.11
C ASP A 372 13.36 -19.88 -0.16
N TRP A 373 13.52 -18.66 -0.70
CA TRP A 373 13.62 -17.46 0.12
C TRP A 373 12.37 -17.24 0.98
N LEU A 374 11.17 -17.39 0.41
CA LEU A 374 9.90 -17.31 1.15
C LEU A 374 9.82 -18.34 2.28
N ARG A 375 10.20 -19.60 2.03
CA ARG A 375 10.26 -20.64 3.10
C ARG A 375 11.15 -20.20 4.24
N SER A 376 12.30 -19.61 3.94
CA SER A 376 13.23 -19.12 4.96
C SER A 376 12.71 -17.89 5.73
N ALA A 377 11.81 -17.10 5.13
CA ALA A 377 11.33 -15.84 5.68
C ALA A 377 10.02 -15.95 6.47
N CYS A 378 9.06 -16.78 6.04
CA CYS A 378 7.77 -16.92 6.71
C CYS A 378 7.41 -18.37 7.10
N GLY A 379 8.34 -19.31 6.96
CA GLY A 379 8.13 -20.72 7.31
C GLY A 379 7.43 -21.55 6.24
N GLU A 380 7.40 -22.87 6.46
CA GLU A 380 6.94 -23.86 5.47
C GLU A 380 5.45 -23.73 5.13
N ASP A 381 4.59 -23.52 6.13
CA ASP A 381 3.13 -23.46 5.93
C ASP A 381 2.72 -22.21 5.13
N CYS A 382 3.32 -21.06 5.45
CA CYS A 382 3.14 -19.82 4.70
C CYS A 382 3.61 -19.98 3.25
N ALA A 383 4.83 -20.48 3.05
CA ALA A 383 5.41 -20.68 1.72
C ALA A 383 4.62 -21.68 0.89
N LYS A 384 4.11 -22.78 1.49
CA LYS A 384 3.23 -23.74 0.83
C LYS A 384 1.90 -23.11 0.42
N THR A 385 1.32 -22.26 1.27
CA THR A 385 0.06 -21.58 0.99
C THR A 385 0.20 -20.58 -0.17
N LEU A 386 1.25 -19.75 -0.14
CA LEU A 386 1.57 -18.82 -1.22
C LEU A 386 1.97 -19.53 -2.50
N GLY A 387 2.78 -20.60 -2.42
CA GLY A 387 3.15 -21.43 -3.56
C GLY A 387 1.92 -22.02 -4.25
N SER A 388 0.94 -22.49 -3.48
CA SER A 388 -0.33 -22.97 -4.01
C SER A 388 -1.14 -21.86 -4.70
N ALA A 389 -1.20 -20.65 -4.13
CA ALA A 389 -1.85 -19.50 -4.77
C ALA A 389 -1.16 -19.10 -6.09
N LEU A 390 0.18 -19.08 -6.08
CA LEU A 390 1.01 -18.80 -7.24
C LEU A 390 0.76 -19.82 -8.36
N GLU A 391 0.77 -21.11 -8.03
CA GLU A 391 0.49 -22.18 -8.99
C GLU A 391 -0.92 -22.07 -9.58
N ALA A 392 -1.93 -21.81 -8.75
CA ALA A 392 -3.30 -21.64 -9.19
C ALA A 392 -3.43 -20.46 -10.17
N TRP A 393 -2.79 -19.33 -9.86
CA TRP A 393 -2.80 -18.17 -10.76
C TRP A 393 -2.06 -18.45 -12.07
N LEU A 394 -0.86 -19.05 -12.01
CA LEU A 394 -0.09 -19.38 -13.22
C LEU A 394 -0.84 -20.35 -14.14
N LYS A 395 -1.53 -21.35 -13.57
CA LYS A 395 -2.36 -22.32 -14.31
C LYS A 395 -3.57 -21.70 -14.99
N SER A 396 -4.03 -20.54 -14.54
CA SER A 396 -5.14 -19.83 -15.20
C SER A 396 -4.75 -19.28 -16.58
N GLU A 397 -3.44 -19.17 -16.87
CA GLU A 397 -2.90 -18.55 -18.07
C GLU A 397 -3.43 -17.14 -18.34
N ARG A 398 -3.82 -16.43 -17.26
CA ARG A 398 -4.27 -15.04 -17.30
C ARG A 398 -3.15 -14.05 -16.96
N HIS A 399 -3.40 -12.81 -17.36
CA HIS A 399 -2.70 -11.59 -16.98
C HIS A 399 -3.76 -10.54 -16.64
N ILE A 400 -3.50 -9.66 -15.67
CA ILE A 400 -4.40 -8.56 -15.35
C ILE A 400 -3.97 -7.26 -16.03
N GLU A 401 -4.81 -6.78 -16.93
CA GLU A 401 -4.74 -5.42 -17.47
C GLU A 401 -5.62 -4.48 -16.63
N ARG A 402 -5.26 -3.18 -16.60
CA ARG A 402 -6.07 -2.13 -15.98
C ARG A 402 -6.50 -1.13 -17.04
N GLU A 403 -7.81 -0.90 -17.15
CA GLU A 403 -8.40 0.11 -18.02
C GLU A 403 -9.19 1.08 -17.16
N LYS A 404 -8.59 2.26 -16.89
CA LYS A 404 -9.08 3.21 -15.88
C LYS A 404 -9.30 2.47 -14.54
N ALA A 405 -10.51 2.51 -13.98
CA ALA A 405 -10.86 1.85 -12.73
C ALA A 405 -11.14 0.33 -12.84
N THR A 406 -11.18 -0.22 -14.05
CA THR A 406 -11.59 -1.60 -14.29
C THR A 406 -10.37 -2.52 -14.43
N LEU A 407 -10.39 -3.64 -13.71
CA LEU A 407 -9.43 -4.73 -13.89
C LEU A 407 -9.98 -5.73 -14.90
N LEU A 408 -9.15 -6.12 -15.86
CA LEU A 408 -9.47 -7.09 -16.90
C LEU A 408 -8.53 -8.29 -16.78
N ALA A 409 -9.08 -9.48 -16.58
CA ALA A 409 -8.33 -10.72 -16.72
C ALA A 409 -8.30 -11.13 -18.19
N VAL A 410 -7.10 -11.13 -18.78
CA VAL A 410 -6.86 -11.37 -20.21
C VAL A 410 -6.06 -12.66 -20.38
N THR A 411 -6.38 -13.49 -21.39
CA THR A 411 -5.54 -14.65 -21.71
C THR A 411 -4.16 -14.18 -22.16
N LYS A 412 -3.10 -14.91 -21.78
CA LYS A 412 -1.72 -14.59 -22.23
C LYS A 412 -1.60 -14.54 -23.76
N ARG A 413 -2.41 -15.33 -24.48
CA ARG A 413 -2.52 -15.26 -25.94
C ARG A 413 -3.06 -13.90 -26.41
N ALA A 414 -4.24 -13.49 -25.93
CA ALA A 414 -4.86 -12.24 -26.34
C ALA A 414 -4.02 -11.01 -25.95
N HIS A 415 -3.27 -11.09 -24.85
CA HIS A 415 -2.32 -10.04 -24.47
C HIS A 415 -1.16 -9.91 -25.48
N LYS A 416 -0.59 -11.05 -25.92
CA LYS A 416 0.50 -11.05 -26.92
C LYS A 416 0.06 -10.58 -28.31
N GLU A 417 -1.19 -10.80 -28.70
CA GLU A 417 -1.72 -10.31 -29.98
C GLU A 417 -1.90 -8.78 -30.03
N ARG A 418 -1.80 -8.10 -28.88
CA ARG A 418 -1.95 -6.64 -28.74
C ARG A 418 -0.61 -5.88 -28.66
N LEU A 419 0.45 -6.54 -28.18
CA LEU A 419 1.81 -5.99 -28.09
C LEU A 419 2.51 -6.07 -29.44
#